data_AF-A0A914RYQ4-F1
#
_entry.id   AF-A0A914RYQ4-F1
#
_cell.length_a   1.000
_cell.length_b   1.000
_cell.length_c   1.000
_cell.angle_alpha   90.00
_cell.angle_beta   90.00
_cell.angle_gamma   90.00
#
_symmetry.space_group_name_H-M   'P 1'
#
loop_
_entity.id
_entity.type
_entity.pdbx_description
1 polymer ?
#
loop_
_entity_poly.entity_id
_entity_poly.type
_entity_poly.pdbx_seq_one_letter_code
_entity_poly.pdbx_strand_id
1 'polypeptide(L)'
;MKNLEVIEVIDGESVLLKVAKCYGFRNIQNLVQKMKRGKAEYDYVEVMACPAGCANGGGQIRAEKADMRQKLLDSVVDKYEMLL
;
A
#
# COMPACT_ATOMS: atom_id res chain seq x y z
N MET A 1 3.67 13.51 3.42
CA MET A 1 3.88 12.21 2.75
C MET A 1 4.22 11.16 3.82
N LYS A 2 3.20 10.59 4.47
CA LYS A 2 3.36 9.47 5.41
C LYS A 2 2.90 8.23 4.65
N ASN A 3 3.82 7.46 4.07
CA ASN A 3 3.45 6.24 3.33
C ASN A 3 3.88 4.97 4.10
N LEU A 4 3.87 5.07 5.42
CA LEU A 4 3.82 3.96 6.35
C LEU A 4 2.49 4.12 7.09
N GLU A 5 1.55 3.23 6.81
CA GLU A 5 0.26 3.17 7.50
C GLU A 5 0.32 2.01 8.49
N VAL A 6 -0.08 2.27 9.73
CA VAL A 6 -0.07 1.27 10.80
C VAL A 6 -1.52 1.01 11.19
N ILE A 7 -1.88 -0.26 11.23
CA ILE A 7 -3.21 -0.75 11.58
C ILE A 7 -3.04 -1.70 12.75
N GLU A 8 -3.85 -1.54 13.79
CA GLU A 8 -3.96 -2.50 14.87
C GLU A 8 -5.19 -3.38 14.62
N VAL A 9 -5.00 -4.69 14.55
CA VAL A 9 -6.08 -5.67 14.52
C VAL A 9 -6.45 -5.95 15.97
N ILE A 10 -7.70 -5.67 16.33
CA ILE A 10 -8.20 -5.69 17.71
C ILE A 10 -9.30 -6.73 17.84
N ASP A 11 -9.30 -7.46 18.96
CA ASP A 11 -10.41 -8.31 19.40
C ASP A 11 -10.75 -7.95 20.86
N GLY A 12 -11.95 -7.40 21.07
CA GLY A 12 -12.33 -6.78 22.34
C GLY A 12 -11.40 -5.62 22.72
N GLU A 13 -10.69 -5.77 23.85
CA GLU A 13 -9.69 -4.80 24.34
C GLU A 13 -8.25 -5.20 23.97
N SER A 14 -8.05 -6.36 23.34
CA SER A 14 -6.71 -6.89 23.03
C SER A 14 -6.29 -6.54 21.61
N VAL A 15 -5.06 -6.02 21.47
CA VAL A 15 -4.41 -5.89 20.15
C VAL A 15 -3.81 -7.25 19.79
N LEU A 16 -4.35 -7.89 18.75
CA LEU A 16 -3.89 -9.18 18.24
C LEU A 16 -2.72 -9.04 17.28
N LEU A 17 -2.68 -7.96 16.49
CA LEU A 17 -1.66 -7.78 15.45
C LEU A 17 -1.42 -6.29 15.17
N LYS A 18 -0.15 -5.88 15.09
CA LYS A 18 0.28 -4.59 14.55
C LYS A 18 0.74 -4.77 13.11
N VAL A 19 -0.07 -4.33 12.18
CA VAL A 19 0.19 -4.41 10.73
C VAL A 19 0.74 -3.09 10.22
N ALA A 20 1.76 -3.14 9.37
CA ALA A 20 2.23 -1.96 8.64
C ALA A 20 2.14 -2.14 7.12
N LYS A 21 1.55 -1.16 6.43
CA LYS A 21 1.61 -1.03 4.97
C LYS A 21 2.67 0.01 4.61
N CYS A 22 3.64 -0.37 3.81
CA CYS A 22 4.78 0.46 3.43
C CYS A 22 4.83 0.67 1.92
N TYR A 23 4.78 1.93 1.47
CA TYR A 23 4.81 2.27 0.05
C TYR A 23 6.04 3.10 -0.29
N GLY A 24 6.66 2.79 -1.42
CA GLY A 24 7.79 3.53 -1.96
C GLY A 24 9.14 3.02 -1.45
N PHE A 25 10.09 2.85 -2.37
CA PHE A 25 11.41 2.29 -2.07
C PHE A 25 12.16 3.01 -0.94
N ARG A 26 12.08 4.34 -0.87
CA ARG A 26 12.67 5.13 0.23
C ARG A 26 12.14 4.71 1.61
N ASN A 27 10.83 4.43 1.72
CA ASN A 27 10.23 4.03 2.99
C ASN A 27 10.55 2.57 3.31
N ILE A 28 10.60 1.70 2.30
CA ILE A 28 11.05 0.31 2.44
C ILE A 28 12.47 0.28 3.03
N GLN A 29 13.39 1.10 2.51
CA GLN A 29 14.75 1.21 3.04
C GLN A 29 14.75 1.62 4.52
N ASN A 30 13.99 2.65 4.88
CA ASN A 30 13.87 3.10 6.27
C ASN A 30 13.28 2.03 7.19
N LEU A 31 12.26 1.30 6.73
CA LEU A 31 11.61 0.23 7.47
C LEU A 31 12.57 -0.93 7.73
N VAL A 32 13.27 -1.40 6.70
CA VAL A 32 14.28 -2.47 6.81
C VAL A 32 15.39 -2.06 7.77
N GLN A 33 15.84 -0.81 7.74
CA GLN A 33 16.84 -0.31 8.68
C GLN A 33 16.33 -0.27 10.13
N LYS A 34 15.05 0.07 10.35
CA LYS A 34 14.42 0.00 11.68
C LYS A 34 14.32 -1.45 12.18
N MET A 35 13.90 -2.38 11.32
CA MET A 35 13.83 -3.81 11.63
C MET A 35 15.20 -4.37 12.01
N LYS A 36 16.24 -4.09 11.22
CA LYS A 36 17.64 -4.52 11.52
C LYS A 36 18.16 -4.02 12.86
N ARG A 37 17.66 -2.87 13.35
CA ARG A 37 18.03 -2.27 14.63
C ARG A 37 17.14 -2.73 15.80
N GLY A 38 16.18 -3.64 15.56
CA GLY A 38 15.21 -4.07 16.57
C GLY A 38 14.23 -2.96 17.00
N LYS A 39 13.98 -1.97 16.12
CA LYS A 39 13.11 -0.80 16.40
C LYS A 39 11.82 -0.80 15.59
N ALA A 40 11.46 -1.93 14.99
CA ALA A 40 10.19 -2.10 14.30
C ALA A 40 9.24 -2.89 15.20
N GLU A 41 8.11 -2.28 15.54
CA GLU A 41 7.09 -2.85 16.42
C GLU A 41 5.87 -3.30 15.60
N TYR A 42 6.13 -4.11 14.57
CA TYR A 42 5.10 -4.63 13.66
C TYR A 42 5.23 -6.15 13.56
N ASP A 43 4.10 -6.83 13.63
CA ASP A 43 4.02 -8.29 13.52
C ASP A 43 3.93 -8.73 12.06
N TYR A 44 3.26 -7.92 11.23
CA TYR A 44 3.13 -8.15 9.80
C TYR A 44 3.38 -6.86 9.01
N VAL A 45 4.06 -7.00 7.88
CA VAL A 45 4.37 -5.87 7.01
C VAL A 45 4.09 -6.21 5.55
N GLU A 46 3.26 -5.39 4.91
CA GLU A 46 3.05 -5.40 3.46
C GLU A 46 3.89 -4.29 2.81
N VAL A 47 4.67 -4.64 1.79
CA VAL A 47 5.59 -3.72 1.09
C VAL A 47 5.21 -3.55 -0.37
N MET A 48 5.11 -2.30 -0.81
CA MET A 48 4.84 -1.94 -2.20
C MET A 48 5.91 -0.96 -2.70
N ALA A 49 6.57 -1.30 -3.80
CA ALA A 49 7.65 -0.48 -4.34
C ALA A 49 7.17 0.87 -4.89
N CYS A 50 5.97 0.91 -5.48
CA CYS A 50 5.39 2.13 -6.03
C CYS A 50 4.60 2.91 -4.96
N PRO A 51 4.71 4.24 -4.92
CA PRO A 51 3.76 5.07 -4.16
C PRO A 51 2.34 4.76 -4.64
N ALA A 52 1.37 4.63 -3.72
CA ALA A 52 -0.02 4.25 -4.02
C ALA A 52 -0.21 2.85 -4.67
N GLY A 53 0.80 1.97 -4.55
CA GLY A 53 0.68 0.57 -4.96
C GLY A 53 0.62 0.38 -6.48
N CYS A 54 0.08 -0.75 -6.91
CA CYS A 54 0.07 -1.17 -8.32
C CYS A 54 -0.72 -0.23 -9.25
N ALA A 55 -1.71 0.47 -8.71
CA ALA A 55 -2.52 1.48 -9.43
C ALA A 55 -1.67 2.65 -9.98
N ASN A 56 -0.50 2.90 -9.39
CA ASN A 56 0.44 3.93 -9.82
C ASN A 56 1.78 3.29 -10.27
N GLY A 57 1.72 2.05 -10.75
CA GLY A 57 2.87 1.35 -11.33
C GLY A 57 3.36 2.00 -12.62
N GLY A 58 4.66 1.92 -12.88
CA GLY A 58 5.26 2.54 -14.08
C GLY A 58 4.76 1.98 -15.42
N GLY A 59 4.17 0.78 -15.42
CA GLY A 59 3.55 0.16 -16.60
C GLY A 59 2.08 0.50 -16.82
N GLN A 60 1.46 1.31 -15.95
CA GLN A 60 0.06 1.70 -16.11
C GLN A 60 -0.12 2.70 -17.27
N ILE A 61 -1.28 2.66 -17.92
CA ILE A 61 -1.65 3.66 -18.92
C ILE A 61 -1.73 5.03 -18.24
N ARG A 62 -1.02 6.02 -18.79
CA ARG A 62 -1.05 7.38 -18.25
C ARG A 62 -2.35 8.06 -18.66
N ALA A 63 -3.14 8.46 -17.67
CA ALA A 63 -4.22 9.40 -17.89
C ALA A 63 -3.66 10.80 -18.22
N GLU A 64 -4.38 11.57 -19.03
CA GLU A 64 -4.02 12.95 -19.38
C GLU A 64 -3.99 13.87 -18.15
N LYS A 65 -4.83 13.59 -17.16
CA LYS A 65 -4.92 14.30 -15.89
C LYS A 65 -4.83 13.33 -14.72
N ALA A 66 -4.29 13.80 -13.58
CA ALA A 66 -4.06 12.97 -12.41
C ALA A 66 -5.36 12.41 -11.79
N ASP A 67 -6.44 13.18 -11.81
CA ASP A 67 -7.77 12.83 -11.31
C ASP A 67 -8.49 11.78 -12.19
N MET A 68 -8.08 11.67 -13.45
CA MET A 68 -8.65 10.70 -14.40
C MET A 68 -8.06 9.30 -14.27
N ARG A 69 -6.93 9.14 -13.57
CA ARG A 69 -6.28 7.82 -13.40
C ARG A 69 -7.19 6.84 -12.66
N GLN A 70 -7.83 7.28 -11.58
CA GLN A 70 -8.72 6.41 -10.80
C GLN A 70 -9.90 5.94 -11.65
N LYS A 71 -10.56 6.87 -12.36
CA LYS A 71 -11.68 6.54 -13.26
C LYS A 71 -11.30 5.53 -14.34
N LEU A 72 -10.08 5.63 -14.89
CA LEU A 72 -9.61 4.67 -15.89
C LEU A 72 -9.46 3.27 -15.28
N LEU A 73 -8.89 3.17 -14.07
CA LEU A 73 -8.75 1.90 -13.36
C LEU A 73 -10.12 1.31 -13.00
N ASP A 74 -11.04 2.12 -12.49
CA ASP A 74 -12.42 1.70 -12.17
C ASP A 74 -13.10 1.14 -13.42
N SER A 75 -12.95 1.81 -14.58
CA SER A 75 -13.53 1.33 -15.83
C SER A 75 -12.98 -0.03 -16.32
N VAL A 76 -11.76 -0.38 -15.94
CA VAL A 76 -11.17 -1.70 -16.25
C VAL A 76 -11.79 -2.76 -15.36
N VAL A 77 -11.99 -2.46 -14.07
CA VAL A 77 -12.66 -3.35 -13.11
C VAL A 77 -14.11 -3.59 -13.53
N ASP A 78 -14.86 -2.52 -13.83
CA ASP A 78 -16.27 -2.61 -14.25
C ASP A 78 -16.41 -3.52 -15.48
N LYS A 79 -15.54 -3.35 -16.49
CA LYS A 79 -15.56 -4.18 -17.70
C LYS A 79 -15.21 -5.64 -17.42
N TYR A 80 -14.31 -5.91 -16.48
CA TYR A 80 -13.96 -7.26 -16.08
C TYR A 80 -15.15 -7.94 -15.37
N GLU A 81 -15.83 -7.23 -14.47
CA GLU A 81 -17.01 -7.74 -13.77
C GLU A 81 -18.19 -7.99 -14.70
N MET A 82 -18.37 -7.19 -15.76
CA MET A 82 -19.38 -7.44 -16.79
C MET A 82 -19.14 -8.72 -17.60
N LEU A 83 -17.96 -9.33 -17.52
CA LEU A 83 -17.61 -10.59 -18.20
C LEU A 83 -17.80 -11.82 -17.30
N LEU A 84 -18.10 -11.63 -16.00
CA LEU A 84 -18.41 -12.69 -15.04
C LEU A 84 -19.92 -12.93 -14.96
#